data_AF-A0A316L402-F1
#
_entry.id   AF-A0A316L402-F1
#
_cell.length_a   1.000
_cell.length_b   1.000
_cell.length_c   1.000
_cell.angle_alpha   90.00
_cell.angle_beta   90.00
_cell.angle_gamma   90.00
#
_symmetry.space_group_name_H-M   'P 1'
#
loop_
_entity.id
_entity.type
_entity.pdbx_description
1 polymer ?
#
loop_
_entity_poly.entity_id
_entity_poly.type
_entity_poly.pdbx_seq_one_letter_code
_entity_poly.pdbx_strand_id
1 'polypeptide(L)' 'MKYEVANEIGVTLKDGYNGDNTAKENGSVGGYMVKRMFDEYYAKHGK' A
#
# COMPACT_ATOMS: atom_id res chain seq x y z
N MET A 1 -7.11 -4.14 0.96
CA MET A 1 -6.13 -3.02 1.01
C MET A 1 -4.78 -3.28 0.33
N LYS A 2 -3.87 -4.17 0.80
CA LYS A 2 -2.53 -4.32 0.17
C LYS A 2 -2.57 -4.54 -1.34
N TYR A 3 -3.36 -5.52 -1.79
CA TYR A 3 -3.52 -5.84 -3.21
C TYR A 3 -4.27 -4.75 -3.99
N GLU A 4 -5.25 -4.09 -3.38
CA GLU A 4 -5.95 -2.95 -3.99
C GLU A 4 -4.99 -1.78 -4.24
N VAL A 5 -4.20 -1.39 -3.22
CA VAL A 5 -3.20 -0.34 -3.32
C VAL A 5 -2.15 -0.70 -4.38
N ALA A 6 -1.69 -1.94 -4.39
CA ALA A 6 -0.73 -2.41 -5.40
C ALA A 6 -1.30 -2.30 -6.82
N ASN A 7 -2.54 -2.71 -7.03
CA ASN A 7 -3.24 -2.58 -8.31
C ASN A 7 -3.41 -1.10 -8.71
N GLU A 8 -3.78 -0.22 -7.77
CA GLU A 8 -3.94 1.22 -8.02
C GLU A 8 -2.63 1.89 -8.48
N ILE A 9 -1.49 1.44 -7.95
CA ILE A 9 -0.17 2.00 -8.28
C ILE A 9 0.58 1.18 -9.34
N GLY A 10 -0.06 0.18 -9.95
CA GLY A 10 0.51 -0.65 -11.03
C GLY A 10 1.61 -1.61 -10.58
N VAL A 11 1.71 -1.92 -9.28
CA VAL A 11 2.66 -2.89 -8.74
C VAL A 11 2.00 -4.26 -8.67
N THR A 12 2.62 -5.26 -9.28
CA THR A 12 2.15 -6.64 -9.16
C THR A 12 2.68 -7.24 -7.86
N LEU A 13 1.78 -7.77 -7.03
CA LEU A 13 2.14 -8.53 -5.85
C LEU A 13 1.70 -9.99 -5.98
N LYS A 14 2.64 -10.88 -5.69
CA LYS A 14 2.41 -12.31 -5.56
C LYS A 14 1.97 -12.64 -4.14
N ASP A 15 1.20 -13.71 -4.02
CA ASP A 15 1.02 -14.36 -2.73
C ASP A 15 2.30 -15.15 -2.40
N GLY A 16 3.05 -14.65 -1.43
CA GLY A 16 4.40 -15.14 -1.11
C GLY A 16 5.50 -14.09 -1.34
N TYR A 17 6.66 -14.54 -1.82
CA TYR A 17 7.85 -13.70 -1.94
C TYR A 17 7.74 -12.72 -3.12
N ASN A 18 8.01 -11.44 -2.85
CA ASN A 18 7.97 -10.33 -3.80
C ASN A 18 9.35 -9.66 -3.97
N GLY A 19 10.45 -10.42 -3.82
CA GLY A 19 11.79 -9.88 -3.94
C GLY A 19 12.29 -9.69 -5.37
N ASP A 20 11.48 -10.08 -6.35
CA ASP A 20 11.64 -9.69 -7.75
C ASP A 20 11.23 -8.22 -8.01
N ASN A 21 10.36 -7.67 -7.17
CA ASN A 21 10.06 -6.24 -7.20
C ASN A 21 11.21 -5.44 -6.59
N THR A 22 11.41 -4.24 -7.10
CA THR A 22 12.36 -3.30 -6.52
C THR A 22 11.93 -2.89 -5.10
N ALA A 23 12.92 -2.53 -4.27
CA ALA A 23 12.64 -1.98 -2.93
C ALA A 23 11.72 -0.74 -2.99
N LYS A 24 11.83 0.06 -4.08
CA LYS A 24 10.97 1.22 -4.32
C LYS A 24 9.51 0.81 -4.53
N GLU A 25 9.24 -0.22 -5.32
CA GLU A 25 7.87 -0.69 -5.58
C GLU A 25 7.22 -1.25 -4.31
N ASN A 26 7.91 -2.17 -3.63
CA ASN A 26 7.43 -2.74 -2.36
C ASN A 26 7.24 -1.67 -1.28
N GLY A 27 8.19 -0.73 -1.18
CA GLY A 27 8.09 0.41 -0.25
C GLY A 27 6.93 1.34 -0.61
N SER A 28 6.66 1.58 -1.89
CA SER A 28 5.55 2.42 -2.33
C SER A 28 4.21 1.83 -1.92
N VAL A 29 3.99 0.52 -2.09
CA VAL A 29 2.77 -0.15 -1.62
C VAL A 29 2.57 0.10 -0.12
N GLY A 30 3.61 -0.14 0.69
CA GLY A 30 3.54 0.07 2.14
C GLY A 30 3.24 1.52 2.52
N GLY A 31 3.86 2.48 1.85
CA GLY A 31 3.63 3.91 2.08
C GLY A 31 2.20 4.35 1.78
N TYR A 32 1.65 3.93 0.63
CA TYR A 32 0.26 4.24 0.27
C TYR A 32 -0.76 3.59 1.22
N MET A 33 -0.48 2.38 1.71
CA MET A 33 -1.29 1.73 2.74
C MET A 33 -1.34 2.56 4.02
N VAL A 34 -0.18 3.00 4.54
CA VAL A 34 -0.13 3.83 5.76
C VAL A 34 -0.87 5.14 5.57
N LYS A 35 -0.68 5.80 4.42
CA LYS A 35 -1.41 7.03 4.08
C LYS A 35 -2.93 6.80 4.13
N ARG A 36 -3.44 5.75 3.49
CA ARG A 36 -4.88 5.45 3.44
C ARG A 36 -5.44 5.13 4.83
N MET A 37 -4.71 4.34 5.63
CA MET A 37 -5.09 4.06 7.02
C MET A 37 -5.16 5.33 7.86
N PHE A 38 -4.21 6.25 7.67
CA PHE A 38 -4.20 7.52 8.38
C PHE A 38 -5.36 8.43 7.94
N ASP A 39 -5.61 8.53 6.63
CA ASP A 39 -6.73 9.31 6.08
C ASP A 39 -8.08 8.78 6.62
N GLU A 40 -8.27 7.45 6.65
CA GLU A 40 -9.48 6.80 7.21
C GLU A 40 -9.62 7.03 8.72
N TYR A 41 -8.52 6.91 9.47
CA TYR A 41 -8.51 7.17 10.90
C TYR A 41 -8.89 8.62 11.18
N TYR A 42 -8.26 9.56 10.48
CA TYR A 42 -8.52 11.00 10.62
C TYR A 42 -9.95 11.36 10.21
N ALA A 43 -10.48 10.81 9.12
CA ALA A 43 -11.87 11.05 8.72
C ALA A 43 -12.90 10.58 9.76
N LYS A 44 -12.58 9.53 10.53
CA LYS A 44 -13.47 8.96 11.56
C LYS A 44 -13.29 9.59 12.95
N HIS A 45 -12.09 10.10 13.27
CA HIS A 45 -11.71 10.48 14.65
C HIS A 45 -11.14 11.90 14.75
N GLY A 46 -10.83 12.55 13.64
CA GLY A 46 -10.46 13.96 13.60
C GLY A 46 -11.71 14.82 13.76
N LYS A 47 -11.72 15.66 14.79
CA LYS A 47 -12.58 16.85 14.82
C LYS A 47 -11.99 17.92 13.91
#